data_AF-A0A9E3Z8W5-F1
#
_entry.id   AF-A0A9E3Z8W5-F1
#
_cell.length_a   1.000
_cell.length_b   1.000
_cell.length_c   1.000
_cell.angle_alpha   90.00
_cell.angle_beta   90.00
_cell.angle_gamma   90.00
#
_symmetry.space_group_name_H-M   'P 1'
#
loop_
_entity.id
_entity.type
_entity.pdbx_description
1 polymer ?
#
loop_
_entity_poly.entity_id
_entity_poly.type
_entity_poly.pdbx_seq_one_letter_code
_entity_poly.pdbx_strand_id
1 'polypeptide(L)'
;MPRYGWLLVVLIVASAFGVYQLKHAVWRARVELRQTEAAIAKETWDVRRLEADLAFLTRPTRLADLAGRVGMRPATVERVVEARQIGRRRALELARTVVPVELVSGGRVELRFKPPVTFVLDAGEGR
;
A
#
# COMPACT_ATOMS: atom_id res chain seq x y z
N MET A 1 40.17 30.03 -57.93
CA MET A 1 39.94 29.46 -56.59
C MET A 1 38.43 29.28 -56.30
N PRO A 2 37.79 28.16 -56.69
CA PRO A 2 36.49 27.79 -56.11
C PRO A 2 36.35 26.31 -55.68
N ARG A 3 37.41 25.51 -55.72
CA ARG A 3 37.31 24.04 -55.53
C ARG A 3 36.89 23.58 -54.12
N TYR A 4 36.96 24.44 -53.12
CA TYR A 4 36.65 24.09 -51.71
C TYR A 4 35.32 24.67 -51.19
N GLY A 5 34.60 25.47 -52.00
CA GLY A 5 33.35 26.09 -51.54
C GLY A 5 32.28 25.05 -51.17
N TRP A 6 32.19 23.96 -51.93
CA TRP A 6 31.25 22.88 -51.66
C TRP A 6 31.57 22.15 -50.34
N LEU A 7 32.86 22.00 -49.98
CA LEU A 7 33.26 21.39 -48.70
C LEU A 7 32.81 22.23 -47.51
N LEU A 8 32.91 23.56 -47.61
CA LEU A 8 32.41 24.47 -46.57
C LEU A 8 30.89 24.38 -46.44
N VAL A 9 30.16 24.31 -47.55
CA VAL A 9 28.70 24.13 -47.54
C VAL A 9 28.34 22.81 -46.86
N VAL A 10 29.00 21.71 -47.20
CA VAL A 10 28.78 20.40 -46.56
C VAL A 10 29.07 20.47 -45.06
N LEU A 11 30.16 21.13 -44.65
CA LEU A 11 30.53 21.29 -43.24
C LEU A 11 29.47 22.10 -42.47
N ILE A 12 28.96 23.19 -43.06
CA ILE A 12 27.91 24.01 -42.45
C ILE A 12 26.62 23.20 -42.30
N VAL A 13 26.21 22.47 -43.33
CA VAL A 13 24.99 21.64 -43.29
C VAL A 13 25.15 20.52 -42.25
N ALA A 14 26.30 19.87 -42.19
CA ALA A 14 26.58 18.83 -41.20
C ALA A 14 26.56 19.38 -39.77
N SER A 15 27.14 20.58 -39.55
CA SER A 15 27.11 21.25 -38.24
C SER A 15 25.67 21.61 -37.84
N ALA A 16 24.90 22.22 -38.74
CA ALA A 16 23.50 22.56 -38.50
C ALA A 16 22.66 21.32 -38.18
N PHE A 17 22.88 20.22 -38.90
CA PHE A 17 22.22 18.95 -38.64
C PHE A 17 22.60 18.37 -37.26
N GLY A 18 23.89 18.43 -36.89
CA GLY A 18 24.35 18.01 -35.57
C GLY A 18 23.70 18.81 -34.43
N VAL A 19 23.63 20.13 -34.58
CA VAL A 19 22.95 21.01 -33.60
C VAL A 19 21.46 20.68 -33.52
N TYR A 20 20.80 20.44 -34.65
CA TYR A 20 19.39 20.06 -34.70
C TYR A 20 19.12 18.76 -33.95
N GLN A 21 19.93 17.73 -34.18
CA GLN A 21 19.82 16.44 -33.50
C GLN A 21 20.06 16.57 -31.99
N LEU A 22 21.07 17.36 -31.60
CA LEU A 22 21.35 17.62 -30.18
C LEU A 22 20.18 18.35 -29.50
N LYS A 23 19.61 19.36 -30.15
CA LYS A 23 18.45 20.09 -29.64
C LYS A 23 17.26 19.15 -29.39
N HIS A 24 17.01 18.23 -30.32
CA HIS A 24 15.94 17.24 -30.17
C HIS A 24 16.22 16.22 -29.07
N ALA A 25 17.46 15.76 -28.94
CA ALA A 25 17.86 14.86 -27.85
C ALA A 25 17.65 15.54 -26.48
N VAL A 26 18.10 16.78 -26.33
CA VAL A 26 17.91 17.57 -25.10
C VAL A 26 16.44 17.82 -24.82
N TRP A 27 15.64 18.12 -25.85
CA TRP A 27 14.21 18.36 -25.66
C TRP A 27 13.49 17.10 -25.18
N ARG A 28 13.78 15.94 -25.77
CA ARG A 28 13.23 14.65 -25.31
C ARG A 28 13.62 14.34 -23.88
N ALA A 29 14.90 14.49 -23.52
CA ALA A 29 15.38 14.27 -22.15
C ALA A 29 14.69 15.22 -21.14
N ARG A 30 14.46 16.49 -21.52
CA ARG A 30 13.72 17.44 -20.67
C ARG A 30 12.26 17.06 -20.48
N VAL A 31 11.60 16.55 -21.52
CA VAL A 31 10.21 16.10 -21.43
C VAL A 31 10.11 14.90 -20.49
N GLU A 32 11.01 13.93 -20.64
CA GLU A 32 11.05 12.73 -19.79
C GLU A 32 11.36 13.07 -18.33
N LEU A 33 12.29 14.01 -18.09
CA LEU A 33 12.59 14.50 -16.74
C LEU A 33 11.36 15.13 -16.10
N ARG A 34 10.64 16.00 -16.82
CA ARG A 34 9.41 16.63 -16.32
C ARG A 34 8.30 15.63 -16.02
N GLN A 35 8.16 14.59 -16.86
CA GLN A 35 7.18 13.53 -16.63
C GLN A 35 7.52 12.74 -15.36
N THR A 36 8.80 12.42 -15.17
CA THR A 36 9.28 11.72 -13.98
C THR A 36 9.09 12.57 -12.72
N GLU A 37 9.44 13.85 -12.76
CA GLU A 37 9.23 14.78 -11.63
C GLU A 37 7.74 14.90 -11.27
N ALA A 38 6.85 14.97 -12.27
CA ALA A 38 5.42 15.00 -12.03
C ALA A 38 4.89 13.69 -11.41
N ALA A 39 5.43 12.54 -11.82
CA ALA A 39 5.09 11.25 -11.23
C ALA A 39 5.52 11.17 -9.75
N ILE A 40 6.74 11.61 -9.43
CA ILE A 40 7.25 11.68 -8.05
C ILE A 40 6.40 12.62 -7.21
N ALA A 41 6.06 13.81 -7.73
CA ALA A 41 5.21 14.77 -7.02
C ALA A 41 3.82 14.20 -6.71
N LYS A 42 3.25 13.42 -7.63
CA LYS A 42 1.98 12.73 -7.40
C LYS A 42 2.09 11.65 -6.33
N GLU A 43 3.09 10.79 -6.43
CA GLU A 43 3.28 9.67 -5.50
C GLU A 43 3.57 10.16 -4.08
N THR A 44 4.39 11.20 -3.92
CA THR A 44 4.64 11.83 -2.62
C THR A 44 3.37 12.43 -2.00
N TRP A 45 2.46 12.97 -2.82
CA TRP A 45 1.18 13.46 -2.33
C TRP A 45 0.26 12.31 -1.87
N ASP A 46 0.22 11.22 -2.61
CA ASP A 46 -0.53 10.01 -2.26
C ASP A 46 -0.02 9.40 -0.95
N VAL A 47 1.31 9.32 -0.76
CA VAL A 47 1.91 8.86 0.51
C VAL A 47 1.50 9.76 1.67
N ARG A 48 1.57 11.09 1.54
CA ARG A 48 1.15 12.00 2.61
C ARG A 48 -0.33 11.85 2.95
N ARG A 49 -1.17 11.61 1.95
CA ARG A 49 -2.59 11.35 2.17
C ARG A 49 -2.81 10.04 2.93
N LEU A 50 -2.11 8.97 2.54
CA LEU A 50 -2.14 7.68 3.24
C LEU A 50 -1.64 7.79 4.67
N GLU A 51 -0.58 8.56 4.92
CA GLU A 51 -0.09 8.87 6.27
C GLU A 51 -1.12 9.63 7.09
N ALA A 52 -1.80 10.61 6.49
CA ALA A 52 -2.87 11.35 7.17
C ALA A 52 -4.07 10.45 7.50
N ASP A 53 -4.47 9.57 6.57
CA ASP A 53 -5.54 8.60 6.78
C ASP A 53 -5.15 7.57 7.85
N LEU A 54 -3.89 7.11 7.84
CA LEU A 54 -3.36 6.22 8.87
C LEU A 54 -3.31 6.91 10.23
N ALA A 55 -2.84 8.17 10.30
CA ALA A 55 -2.85 8.97 11.52
C ALA A 55 -4.29 9.20 12.03
N PHE A 56 -5.26 9.36 11.14
CA PHE A 56 -6.67 9.44 11.49
C PHE A 56 -7.23 8.12 12.04
N LEU A 57 -6.90 6.99 11.41
CA LEU A 57 -7.34 5.66 11.85
C LEU A 57 -6.68 5.20 13.15
N THR A 58 -5.42 5.56 13.35
CA THR A 58 -4.63 5.20 14.54
C THR A 58 -4.80 6.17 15.69
N ARG A 59 -5.64 7.22 15.55
CA ARG A 59 -5.87 8.17 16.64
C ARG A 59 -6.34 7.42 17.88
N PRO A 60 -5.55 7.42 18.97
CA PRO A 60 -5.83 6.64 20.16
C PRO A 60 -7.14 7.06 20.82
N THR A 61 -7.56 8.31 20.64
CA THR A 61 -8.85 8.84 21.08
C THR A 61 -10.04 8.09 20.47
N ARG A 62 -9.98 7.74 19.18
CA ARG A 62 -11.05 6.97 18.53
C ARG A 62 -11.06 5.53 18.99
N LEU A 63 -9.88 4.93 19.17
CA LEU A 63 -9.75 3.58 19.70
C LEU A 63 -10.25 3.51 21.15
N ALA A 64 -9.98 4.53 21.97
CA ALA A 64 -10.48 4.65 23.34
C ALA A 64 -12.00 4.85 23.39
N ASP A 65 -12.56 5.71 22.54
CA ASP A 65 -14.01 5.90 22.44
C ASP A 65 -14.73 4.64 21.96
N LEU A 66 -14.18 3.95 20.97
CA LEU A 66 -14.73 2.69 20.48
C LEU A 66 -14.62 1.61 21.56
N ALA A 67 -13.46 1.48 22.21
CA ALA A 67 -13.26 0.55 23.33
C ALA A 67 -14.28 0.79 24.45
N GLY A 68 -14.52 2.06 24.82
CA GLY A 68 -15.55 2.42 25.79
C GLY A 68 -16.95 1.96 25.37
N ARG A 69 -17.31 2.08 24.09
CA ARG A 69 -18.61 1.64 23.56
C ARG A 69 -18.78 0.12 23.51
N VAL A 70 -17.71 -0.65 23.32
CA VAL A 70 -17.74 -2.13 23.35
C VAL A 70 -17.45 -2.69 24.76
N GLY A 71 -17.42 -1.82 25.79
CA GLY A 71 -17.16 -2.22 27.18
C GLY A 71 -15.72 -2.70 27.44
N MET A 72 -14.79 -2.43 26.51
CA MET A 72 -13.38 -2.77 26.65
C MET A 72 -12.71 -1.76 27.60
N ARG A 73 -11.98 -2.27 28.59
CA ARG A 73 -11.17 -1.49 29.52
C ARG A 73 -9.72 -1.42 29.05
N PRO A 74 -9.00 -0.32 29.32
CA PRO A 74 -7.59 -0.17 28.94
C PRO A 74 -6.75 -1.31 29.52
N ALA A 75 -5.89 -1.89 28.69
CA ALA A 75 -4.97 -2.95 29.11
C ALA A 75 -3.85 -2.33 29.96
N THR A 76 -3.91 -2.50 31.27
CA THR A 76 -2.79 -2.24 32.19
C THR A 76 -1.73 -3.32 32.01
N VAL A 77 -0.46 -3.05 32.34
CA VAL A 77 0.67 -4.01 32.21
C VAL A 77 0.39 -5.34 32.93
N GLU A 78 -0.42 -5.32 33.99
CA GLU A 78 -0.88 -6.52 34.72
C GLU A 78 -1.91 -7.38 33.96
N ARG A 79 -2.42 -6.92 32.80
CA ARG A 79 -3.44 -7.58 31.98
C ARG A 79 -3.01 -7.81 30.53
N VAL A 80 -1.70 -7.90 30.29
CA VAL A 80 -1.19 -8.36 29.00
C VAL A 80 -1.50 -9.85 28.87
N VAL A 81 -2.55 -10.15 28.11
CA VAL A 81 -3.00 -11.50 27.78
C VAL A 81 -1.91 -12.16 26.94
N GLU A 82 -1.35 -13.28 27.40
CA GLU A 82 -0.26 -13.96 26.70
C GLU A 82 -0.75 -14.44 25.32
N ALA A 83 0.09 -14.42 24.28
CA ALA A 83 -0.33 -14.79 22.91
C ALA A 83 -0.94 -16.21 22.80
N ARG A 84 -0.73 -17.08 23.80
CA ARG A 84 -1.35 -18.40 23.93
C ARG A 84 -2.81 -18.38 24.38
N GLN A 85 -3.24 -17.32 25.07
CA GLN A 85 -4.61 -17.10 25.54
C GLN A 85 -5.49 -16.45 24.45
N ILE A 86 -4.87 -15.85 23.42
CA ILE A 86 -5.56 -15.46 22.19
C ILE A 86 -5.97 -16.75 21.47
N GLY A 87 -7.28 -16.90 21.24
CA GLY A 87 -7.94 -18.13 20.77
C GLY A 87 -7.10 -19.01 19.85
N ARG A 88 -6.94 -20.27 20.27
CA ARG A 88 -6.21 -21.39 19.65
C ARG A 88 -6.02 -21.19 18.14
N ARG A 89 -4.76 -21.05 17.71
CA ARG A 89 -4.30 -20.92 16.30
C ARG A 89 -5.13 -21.72 15.26
N ARG A 90 -5.56 -22.94 15.60
CA ARG A 90 -6.45 -23.78 14.77
C ARG A 90 -7.81 -23.13 14.41
N ALA A 91 -8.42 -22.39 15.33
CA ALA A 91 -9.69 -21.69 15.08
C ALA A 91 -9.54 -20.53 14.08
N LEU A 92 -8.38 -19.86 14.10
CA LEU A 92 -8.04 -18.82 13.13
C LEU A 92 -7.67 -19.41 11.76
N GLU A 93 -7.04 -20.58 11.74
CA GLU A 93 -6.75 -21.32 10.50
C GLU A 93 -8.03 -21.83 9.84
N LEU A 94 -8.98 -22.40 10.59
CA LEU A 94 -10.30 -22.78 10.07
C LEU A 94 -11.09 -21.59 9.50
N ALA A 95 -10.98 -20.41 10.13
CA ALA A 95 -11.63 -19.20 9.64
C ALA A 95 -11.04 -18.67 8.32
N ARG A 96 -9.87 -19.17 7.88
CA ARG A 96 -9.29 -18.88 6.57
C ARG A 96 -9.61 -19.94 5.52
N THR A 97 -10.13 -21.10 5.92
CA THR A 97 -10.50 -22.17 5.01
C THR A 97 -11.87 -21.89 4.39
N VAL A 98 -11.91 -21.82 3.06
CA VAL A 98 -13.15 -21.75 2.28
C VAL A 98 -13.60 -23.18 2.02
N VAL A 99 -14.80 -23.53 2.49
CA VAL A 99 -15.37 -24.87 2.25
C VAL A 99 -16.53 -24.74 1.27
N PRO A 100 -16.45 -25.34 0.08
CA PRO A 100 -17.56 -25.39 -0.83
C PRO A 100 -18.61 -26.35 -0.27
N VAL A 101 -19.82 -25.85 -0.02
CA VAL A 101 -20.94 -26.69 0.42
C VAL A 101 -21.99 -26.69 -0.68
N GLU A 102 -22.44 -27.88 -1.06
CA GLU A 102 -23.59 -28.06 -1.94
C GLU A 102 -24.87 -27.90 -1.12
N LEU A 103 -25.65 -26.88 -1.45
CA LEU A 103 -26.96 -26.67 -0.89
C LEU A 103 -27.93 -27.72 -1.45
N VAL A 104 -28.95 -28.06 -0.67
CA VAL A 104 -30.03 -28.97 -1.09
C VAL A 104 -30.76 -28.48 -2.35
N SER A 105 -30.63 -27.18 -2.68
CA SER A 105 -31.10 -26.55 -3.91
C SER A 105 -30.20 -26.76 -5.15
N GLY A 106 -29.13 -27.56 -5.06
CA GLY A 106 -28.18 -27.82 -6.16
C GLY A 106 -27.18 -26.69 -6.42
N GLY A 107 -27.21 -25.62 -5.63
CA GLY A 107 -26.26 -24.50 -5.73
C GLY A 107 -25.00 -24.74 -4.89
N ARG A 108 -23.82 -24.48 -5.46
CA ARG A 108 -22.55 -24.46 -4.72
C ARG A 108 -22.33 -23.07 -4.14
N VAL A 109 -22.19 -22.99 -2.82
CA VAL A 109 -21.84 -21.73 -2.13
C VAL A 109 -20.57 -21.93 -1.33
N GLU A 110 -19.65 -20.98 -1.48
CA GLU A 110 -18.41 -20.92 -0.71
C GLU A 110 -18.71 -20.35 0.68
N LEU A 111 -18.71 -21.24 1.68
CA LEU A 111 -18.95 -20.83 3.06
C LEU A 111 -17.61 -20.64 3.78
N ARG A 112 -17.53 -19.52 4.51
CA ARG A 112 -16.41 -19.20 5.39
C ARG A 112 -16.87 -19.31 6.83
N PHE A 113 -16.15 -20.10 7.63
CA PHE A 113 -16.49 -20.27 9.03
C PHE A 113 -16.14 -19.00 9.83
N LYS A 114 -17.12 -18.45 10.53
CA LYS A 114 -16.88 -17.42 11.56
C LYS A 114 -16.27 -18.12 12.78
N PRO A 115 -15.11 -17.69 13.28
CA PRO A 115 -14.48 -18.36 14.41
C PRO A 115 -15.36 -18.22 15.66
N PRO A 116 -15.59 -19.31 16.42
CA PRO A 116 -16.29 -19.23 17.70
C PRO A 116 -15.39 -18.49 18.69
N VAL A 117 -15.82 -17.30 19.11
CA VAL A 117 -15.08 -16.50 20.10
C VAL A 117 -15.48 -16.99 21.49
N THR A 118 -14.96 -18.14 21.91
CA THR A 118 -15.13 -18.60 23.29
C THR A 118 -14.00 -18.01 24.13
N PHE A 119 -14.27 -16.87 24.77
CA PHE A 119 -13.38 -16.31 25.78
C PHE A 119 -13.51 -17.17 27.05
N VAL A 120 -12.52 -18.02 27.32
CA VAL A 120 -12.41 -18.66 28.64
C VAL A 120 -11.66 -17.67 29.52
N LEU A 121 -12.41 -16.91 30.30
CA LEU A 121 -11.87 -16.10 31.39
C LEU A 121 -11.49 -17.07 32.50
N ASP A 122 -10.21 -17.42 32.58
CA ASP A 122 -9.70 -18.06 33.78
C ASP A 122 -9.65 -16.97 34.86
N ALA A 123 -10.63 -16.99 35.75
CA ALA A 123 -10.65 -16.13 36.92
C ALA A 123 -9.54 -16.63 37.84
N GLY A 124 -8.32 -16.13 37.59
CA GLY A 124 -7.16 -16.32 38.45
C GLY A 124 -7.51 -15.88 39.87
N GLU A 125 -7.76 -16.89 40.68
CA GLU A 125 -8.10 -16.83 42.09
C GLU A 125 -6.99 -16.12 42.87
N GLY A 126 -7.38 -15.12 43.66
CA GLY A 126 -6.47 -14.34 44.47
C GLY A 126 -5.81 -15.22 45.53
N ARG A 127 -4.47 -15.15 45.58
CA ARG A 127 -3.67 -15.27 46.79
C ARG A 127 -2.50 -14.31 46.72
#